data_AF-A0A955ZJ63-F1
#
_entry.id   AF-A0A955ZJ63-F1
#
_cell.length_a   1.000
_cell.length_b   1.000
_cell.length_c   1.000
_cell.angle_alpha   90.00
_cell.angle_beta   90.00
_cell.angle_gamma   90.00
#
_symmetry.space_group_name_H-M   'P 1'
#
loop_
_entity.id
_entity.type
_entity.pdbx_description
1 polymer ?
#
loop_
_entity_poly.entity_id
_entity_poly.type
_entity_poly.pdbx_seq_one_letter_code
_entity_poly.pdbx_strand_id
1 'polypeptide(L)'
;MLKRIANRVRRWASGHAVPIWLDPAYRLPFASIEAQTGFEPRRSDLVAFHLLSVGAISDRDLRRPVRVRYEDLARVHTQEWLEQLNDPQVLGNVFAVDPSDVVVDEVLSTVRLACGGTLNAARASLGRRGPTMNLLGGFHHAGPSRGGGFCALNDIAVAVAALRAEGFKKRVVVVDLDAHPPDGLAECFEGDPSVWVGSLSGTSWGPMPSVDETALPPDCDDDSYMAALSALLGRMPPAGLVFVIAGGDVLAGDRLGGLSLSLMGARRRDLAVYRAIVDVPSVWLPGGGYSSQAWRVLAGTALAICLESTEPIPEDADPLSTEFSAIAREIRRDELEGALVITEADLMSSLERRGHFTPRLLDFYTSEGLEYALSRYGVLEQLRRLGYGAFRVAVDRSDQGDRMRVFAKAEGKEHLLIEVVLEKRRVAEEDVLYVHWLTLRHPRGRFSDQRPRLPGQEEPGLGLAREAGQLLARTAERLGLAGIAFRPAWLHTAYAARYAMRFVDPGRQGRFEALLRDLASVPLKEATLAVAEGRVRLNGEPYTWEADEMVYWLAPHDADAGAIAEARDAAKFELLP
;
A
#
# COMPACT_ATOMS: atom_id res chain seq x y z
N MET A 1 -11.38 19.20 -11.08
CA MET A 1 -10.95 20.61 -10.87
C MET A 1 -11.82 21.35 -9.86
N LEU A 2 -13.16 21.35 -10.00
CA LEU A 2 -14.09 22.05 -9.08
C LEU A 2 -13.97 21.59 -7.61
N LYS A 3 -13.92 20.28 -7.34
CA LYS A 3 -13.75 19.72 -5.98
C LYS A 3 -12.48 20.24 -5.28
N ARG A 4 -11.36 20.29 -6.02
CA ARG A 4 -10.08 20.81 -5.52
C ARG A 4 -10.17 22.28 -5.11
N ILE A 5 -10.91 23.08 -5.88
CA ILE A 5 -11.14 24.50 -5.58
C ILE A 5 -12.05 24.63 -4.34
N ALA A 6 -13.15 23.89 -4.28
CA ALA A 6 -14.06 23.88 -3.15
C ALA A 6 -13.35 23.52 -1.83
N ASN A 7 -12.53 22.47 -1.84
CA ASN A 7 -11.75 22.07 -0.66
C ASN A 7 -10.72 23.12 -0.24
N ARG A 8 -10.05 23.78 -1.20
CA ARG A 8 -9.15 24.90 -0.90
C ARG A 8 -9.88 26.07 -0.25
N VAL A 9 -11.09 26.38 -0.71
CA VAL A 9 -11.93 27.43 -0.11
C VAL A 9 -12.37 27.04 1.31
N ARG A 10 -12.85 25.79 1.51
CA ARG A 10 -13.20 25.28 2.85
C ARG A 10 -12.03 25.36 3.81
N ARG A 11 -10.84 24.94 3.38
CA ARG A 11 -9.60 25.01 4.18
C ARG A 11 -9.19 26.44 4.50
N TRP A 12 -9.30 27.35 3.53
CA TRP A 12 -9.02 28.76 3.76
C TRP A 12 -10.01 29.37 4.77
N ALA A 13 -11.30 29.03 4.65
CA ALA A 13 -12.35 29.51 5.53
C ALA A 13 -12.24 28.93 6.95
N SER A 14 -11.82 27.66 7.10
CA SER A 14 -11.63 27.06 8.41
C SER A 14 -10.43 27.65 9.13
N GLY A 15 -9.39 28.09 8.42
CA GLY A 15 -8.16 28.64 9.02
C GLY A 15 -7.30 27.60 9.76
N HIS A 16 -7.72 26.33 9.79
CA HIS A 16 -7.08 25.25 10.54
C HIS A 16 -6.25 24.38 9.59
N ALA A 17 -4.93 24.60 9.59
CA ALA A 17 -3.99 23.68 8.96
C ALA A 17 -3.64 22.55 9.94
N VAL A 18 -3.94 21.30 9.55
CA VAL A 18 -3.59 20.09 10.30
C VAL A 18 -2.23 19.60 9.82
N PRO A 19 -1.17 19.64 10.66
CA PRO A 19 0.12 19.10 10.27
C PRO A 19 0.06 17.57 10.21
N ILE A 20 0.61 17.01 9.14
CA ILE A 20 0.58 15.57 8.84
C ILE A 20 2.01 15.07 8.67
N TRP A 21 2.40 14.07 9.46
CA TRP A 21 3.69 13.39 9.35
C TRP A 21 3.64 12.29 8.30
N LEU A 22 4.60 12.33 7.40
CA LEU A 22 4.78 11.39 6.30
C LEU A 22 6.28 11.27 5.99
N ASP A 23 6.71 10.06 5.68
CA ASP A 23 8.00 9.81 5.04
C ASP A 23 7.84 8.70 3.98
N PRO A 24 8.52 8.74 2.83
CA PRO A 24 8.59 7.63 1.88
C PRO A 24 9.08 6.34 2.53
N ALA A 25 9.90 6.44 3.60
CA ALA A 25 10.32 5.29 4.37
C ALA A 25 9.17 4.64 5.17
N TYR A 26 7.98 5.26 5.27
CA TYR A 26 6.80 4.63 5.87
C TYR A 26 6.31 3.41 5.11
N ARG A 27 6.69 3.27 3.83
CA ARG A 27 6.50 2.02 3.11
C ARG A 27 7.33 0.93 3.77
N LEU A 28 6.73 -0.07 4.41
CA LEU A 28 7.52 -1.17 4.98
C LEU A 28 8.30 -1.89 3.86
N PRO A 29 9.59 -2.21 4.06
CA PRO A 29 10.45 -2.79 3.03
C PRO A 29 10.25 -4.31 2.95
N PHE A 30 9.00 -4.75 2.80
CA PHE A 30 8.65 -6.16 2.62
C PHE A 30 8.00 -6.33 1.25
N ALA A 31 8.53 -7.27 0.46
CA ALA A 31 7.97 -7.59 -0.85
C ALA A 31 6.72 -8.47 -0.74
N SER A 32 6.57 -9.23 0.37
CA SER A 32 5.45 -10.18 0.54
C SER A 32 4.30 -9.71 1.43
N ILE A 33 4.46 -8.62 2.20
CA ILE A 33 3.51 -8.26 3.26
C ILE A 33 2.07 -8.08 2.76
N GLU A 34 1.86 -7.42 1.62
CA GLU A 34 0.52 -7.23 1.05
C GLU A 34 -0.13 -8.56 0.65
N ALA A 35 0.63 -9.41 -0.04
CA ALA A 35 0.13 -10.69 -0.49
C ALA A 35 -0.25 -11.60 0.68
N GLN A 36 0.55 -11.58 1.76
CA GLN A 36 0.37 -12.44 2.93
C GLN A 36 -0.70 -11.93 3.89
N THR A 37 -0.73 -10.62 4.15
CA THR A 37 -1.53 -10.04 5.24
C THR A 37 -2.68 -9.19 4.72
N GLY A 38 -2.60 -8.68 3.49
CA GLY A 38 -3.51 -7.65 2.96
C GLY A 38 -3.12 -6.22 3.32
N PHE A 39 -2.05 -6.04 4.11
CA PHE A 39 -1.51 -4.72 4.45
C PHE A 39 -0.97 -4.03 3.20
N GLU A 40 -1.57 -2.90 2.80
CA GLU A 40 -1.11 -2.08 1.68
C GLU A 40 0.15 -1.29 2.10
N PRO A 41 1.36 -1.69 1.64
CA PRO A 41 2.62 -1.07 2.09
C PRO A 41 2.70 0.40 1.69
N ARG A 42 1.95 0.85 0.68
CA ARG A 42 1.90 2.26 0.25
C ARG A 42 0.73 3.04 0.86
N ARG A 43 0.08 2.52 1.90
CA ARG A 43 -1.13 3.16 2.49
C ARG A 43 -0.92 4.64 2.78
N SER A 44 0.21 5.01 3.38
CA SER A 44 0.57 6.40 3.68
C SER A 44 0.74 7.26 2.41
N ASP A 45 1.42 6.73 1.39
CA ASP A 45 1.60 7.40 0.09
C ASP A 45 0.25 7.65 -0.59
N LEU A 46 -0.59 6.61 -0.70
CA LEU A 46 -1.90 6.70 -1.36
C LEU A 46 -2.79 7.75 -0.70
N VAL A 47 -2.78 7.83 0.64
CA VAL A 47 -3.50 8.85 1.39
C VAL A 47 -2.96 10.23 1.07
N ALA A 48 -1.64 10.44 1.11
CA ALA A 48 -1.03 11.73 0.81
C ALA A 48 -1.33 12.20 -0.62
N PHE A 49 -1.15 11.32 -1.62
CA PHE A 49 -1.47 11.59 -3.02
C PHE A 49 -2.95 11.96 -3.19
N HIS A 50 -3.85 11.23 -2.54
CA HIS A 50 -5.28 11.54 -2.58
C HIS A 50 -5.56 12.92 -2.00
N LEU A 51 -5.11 13.21 -0.78
CA LEU A 51 -5.40 14.46 -0.07
C LEU A 51 -4.83 15.69 -0.81
N LEU A 52 -3.64 15.58 -1.41
CA LEU A 52 -3.03 16.63 -2.23
C LEU A 52 -3.81 16.84 -3.55
N SER A 53 -4.19 15.75 -4.22
CA SER A 53 -4.91 15.82 -5.50
C SER A 53 -6.29 16.47 -5.36
N VAL A 54 -7.03 16.15 -4.29
CA VAL A 54 -8.32 16.77 -3.99
C VAL A 54 -8.21 18.11 -3.26
N GLY A 55 -6.99 18.58 -2.97
CA GLY A 55 -6.74 19.87 -2.34
C GLY A 55 -7.21 19.96 -0.87
N ALA A 56 -7.38 18.82 -0.21
CA ALA A 56 -7.68 18.78 1.22
C ALA A 56 -6.48 19.28 2.04
N ILE A 57 -5.27 18.95 1.59
CA ILE A 57 -4.01 19.43 2.16
C ILE A 57 -3.13 20.07 1.08
N SER A 58 -2.01 20.62 1.50
CA SER A 58 -0.93 21.14 0.65
C SER A 58 0.41 20.65 1.17
N ASP A 59 1.47 20.82 0.37
CA ASP A 59 2.83 20.40 0.78
C ASP A 59 3.31 21.07 2.08
N ARG A 60 2.75 22.24 2.40
CA ARG A 60 3.04 22.97 3.65
C ARG A 60 2.47 22.32 4.89
N ASP A 61 1.48 21.44 4.74
CA ASP A 61 0.85 20.70 5.84
C ASP A 61 1.65 19.43 6.14
N LEU A 62 2.43 18.93 5.18
CA LEU A 62 3.28 17.76 5.35
C LEU A 62 4.53 18.09 6.18
N ARG A 63 4.90 17.15 7.05
CA ARG A 63 6.07 17.22 7.93
C ARG A 63 6.85 15.92 7.84
N ARG A 64 8.18 16.03 7.86
CA ARG A 64 9.07 14.88 7.93
C ARG A 64 9.30 14.48 9.39
N PRO A 65 9.11 13.21 9.77
CA PRO A 65 9.45 12.73 11.09
C PRO A 65 10.97 12.67 11.26
N VAL A 66 11.41 12.71 12.51
CA VAL A 66 12.76 12.27 12.88
C VAL A 66 12.68 10.90 13.55
N ARG A 67 13.70 10.06 13.39
CA ARG A 67 13.76 8.78 14.11
C ARG A 67 13.73 9.05 15.61
N VAL A 68 12.88 8.31 16.33
CA VAL A 68 12.87 8.37 17.79
C VAL A 68 14.22 7.91 18.35
N ARG A 69 14.65 8.55 19.44
CA ARG A 69 15.94 8.26 20.08
C ARG A 69 15.82 6.95 20.86
N TYR A 70 16.91 6.18 20.94
CA TYR A 70 16.94 4.95 21.75
C TYR A 70 16.64 5.22 23.22
N GLU A 71 17.06 6.37 23.76
CA GLU A 71 16.70 6.80 25.12
C GLU A 71 15.18 6.89 25.32
N ASP A 72 14.45 7.38 24.32
CA ASP A 72 12.98 7.48 24.39
C ASP A 72 12.33 6.09 24.28
N LEU A 73 12.89 5.19 23.46
CA LEU A 73 12.45 3.80 23.38
C LEU A 73 12.65 3.04 24.71
N ALA A 74 13.83 3.20 25.33
CA ALA A 74 14.21 2.54 26.57
C ALA A 74 13.42 2.98 27.81
N ARG A 75 12.58 4.02 27.69
CA ARG A 75 11.63 4.40 28.74
C ARG A 75 10.40 3.49 28.81
N VAL A 76 10.17 2.69 27.76
CA VAL A 76 9.00 1.82 27.63
C VAL A 76 9.42 0.38 27.37
N HIS A 77 10.30 0.18 26.39
CA HIS A 77 10.74 -1.15 26.00
C HIS A 77 11.95 -1.59 26.79
N THR A 78 11.98 -2.86 27.17
CA THR A 78 13.13 -3.43 27.88
C THR A 78 14.34 -3.48 26.96
N GLN A 79 15.53 -3.44 27.55
CA GLN A 79 16.78 -3.53 26.80
C GLN A 79 16.83 -4.83 26.00
N GLU A 80 16.42 -5.95 26.60
CA GLU A 80 16.40 -7.26 25.96
C GLU A 80 15.52 -7.27 24.71
N TRP A 81 14.35 -6.64 24.76
CA TRP A 81 13.47 -6.55 23.58
C TRP A 81 14.08 -5.70 22.48
N LEU A 82 14.64 -4.53 22.81
CA LEU A 82 15.30 -3.66 21.84
C LEU A 82 16.52 -4.33 21.17
N GLU A 83 17.23 -5.20 21.89
CA GLU A 83 18.33 -6.00 21.35
C GLU A 83 17.84 -7.10 20.40
N GLN A 84 16.76 -7.81 20.76
CA GLN A 84 16.14 -8.85 19.94
C GLN A 84 15.63 -8.35 18.59
N LEU A 85 15.24 -7.09 18.49
CA LEU A 85 14.80 -6.48 17.23
C LEU A 85 15.89 -6.43 16.13
N ASN A 86 17.15 -6.71 16.46
CA ASN A 86 18.21 -6.85 15.46
C ASN A 86 18.22 -8.24 14.77
N ASP A 87 17.38 -9.17 15.23
CA ASP A 87 17.25 -10.50 14.64
C ASP A 87 16.15 -10.51 13.55
N PRO A 88 16.47 -10.86 12.29
CA PRO A 88 15.47 -10.96 11.23
C PRO A 88 14.38 -11.99 11.52
N GLN A 89 14.64 -13.02 12.32
CA GLN A 89 13.62 -14.00 12.72
C GLN A 89 12.57 -13.37 13.65
N VAL A 90 13.01 -12.52 14.58
CA VAL A 90 12.11 -11.80 15.50
C VAL A 90 11.22 -10.85 14.70
N LEU A 91 11.81 -10.04 13.81
CA LEU A 91 11.03 -9.13 12.96
C LEU A 91 10.12 -9.88 11.98
N GLY A 92 10.58 -10.98 11.38
CA GLY A 92 9.76 -11.83 10.50
C GLY A 92 8.50 -12.33 11.22
N ASN A 93 8.65 -12.78 12.47
CA ASN A 93 7.52 -13.20 13.31
C ASN A 93 6.57 -12.04 13.65
N VAL A 94 7.11 -10.87 14.05
CA VAL A 94 6.29 -9.69 14.38
C VAL A 94 5.46 -9.22 13.18
N PHE A 95 6.04 -9.23 11.98
CA PHE A 95 5.40 -8.74 10.76
C PHE A 95 4.68 -9.82 9.95
N ALA A 96 4.69 -11.08 10.40
CA ALA A 96 4.15 -12.24 9.69
C ALA A 96 4.68 -12.36 8.25
N VAL A 97 6.00 -12.19 8.10
CA VAL A 97 6.72 -12.33 6.83
C VAL A 97 7.88 -13.31 6.98
N ASP A 98 8.37 -13.82 5.84
CA ASP A 98 9.55 -14.68 5.85
C ASP A 98 10.79 -13.89 6.33
N PRO A 99 11.62 -14.44 7.24
CA PRO A 99 12.83 -13.77 7.72
C PRO A 99 13.80 -13.36 6.61
N SER A 100 13.80 -14.04 5.46
CA SER A 100 14.62 -13.67 4.30
C SER A 100 14.19 -12.37 3.60
N ASP A 101 12.94 -11.92 3.82
CA ASP A 101 12.40 -10.65 3.31
C ASP A 101 12.80 -9.46 4.22
N VAL A 102 13.39 -9.73 5.39
CA VAL A 102 13.67 -8.72 6.42
C VAL A 102 15.04 -8.08 6.19
N VAL A 103 15.03 -6.82 5.77
CA VAL A 103 16.20 -5.93 5.87
C VAL A 103 16.13 -5.17 7.20
N VAL A 104 16.74 -5.74 8.24
CA VAL A 104 16.63 -5.30 9.65
C VAL A 104 16.76 -3.79 9.80
N ASP A 105 17.84 -3.19 9.29
CA ASP A 105 18.11 -1.75 9.43
C ASP A 105 17.00 -0.88 8.81
N GLU A 106 16.47 -1.28 7.65
CA GLU A 106 15.42 -0.54 6.94
C GLU A 106 14.05 -0.67 7.64
N VAL A 107 13.75 -1.86 8.16
CA VAL A 107 12.55 -2.09 8.98
C VAL A 107 12.62 -1.26 10.25
N LEU A 108 13.72 -1.33 11.01
CA LEU A 108 13.89 -0.56 12.25
C LEU A 108 13.94 0.94 11.98
N SER A 109 14.53 1.39 10.87
CA SER A 109 14.49 2.78 10.46
C SER A 109 13.04 3.25 10.27
N THR A 110 12.22 2.46 9.58
CA THR A 110 10.79 2.72 9.34
C THR A 110 10.00 2.83 10.64
N VAL A 111 10.09 1.80 11.49
CA VAL A 111 9.33 1.76 12.76
C VAL A 111 9.75 2.91 13.67
N ARG A 112 11.04 3.24 13.73
CA ARG A 112 11.53 4.39 14.53
C ARG A 112 11.11 5.75 13.95
N LEU A 113 10.99 5.88 12.63
CA LEU A 113 10.43 7.08 12.00
C LEU A 113 8.93 7.22 12.30
N ALA A 114 8.18 6.11 12.33
CA ALA A 114 6.78 6.11 12.75
C ALA A 114 6.63 6.54 14.21
N CYS A 115 7.38 5.92 15.14
CA CYS A 115 7.37 6.31 16.55
C CYS A 115 7.76 7.78 16.77
N GLY A 116 8.80 8.24 16.06
CA GLY A 116 9.24 9.62 16.13
C GLY A 116 8.24 10.60 15.51
N GLY A 117 7.52 10.18 14.45
CA GLY A 117 6.39 10.91 13.87
C GLY A 117 5.28 11.13 14.90
N THR A 118 4.91 10.09 15.65
CA THR A 118 3.89 10.17 16.72
C THR A 118 4.31 11.13 17.83
N LEU A 119 5.57 11.06 18.29
CA LEU A 119 6.10 12.01 19.28
C LEU A 119 6.17 13.45 18.74
N ASN A 120 6.59 13.64 17.50
CA ASN A 120 6.66 14.96 16.87
C ASN A 120 5.26 15.57 16.69
N ALA A 121 4.29 14.76 16.27
CA ALA A 121 2.89 15.13 16.15
C ALA A 121 2.32 15.54 17.52
N ALA A 122 2.59 14.77 18.57
CA ALA A 122 2.16 15.09 19.93
C ALA A 122 2.72 16.43 20.44
N ARG A 123 4.03 16.68 20.26
CA ARG A 123 4.65 17.97 20.61
C ARG A 123 4.02 19.14 19.84
N ALA A 124 3.81 18.97 18.54
CA ALA A 124 3.20 20.00 17.70
C ALA A 124 1.73 20.25 18.05
N SER A 125 0.99 19.20 18.37
CA SER A 125 -0.40 19.24 18.82
C SER A 125 -0.53 20.03 20.12
N LEU A 126 0.32 19.74 21.11
CA LEU A 126 0.37 20.47 22.38
C LEU A 126 0.71 21.95 22.18
N GLY A 127 1.70 22.26 21.34
CA GLY A 127 2.14 23.63 21.08
C GLY A 127 1.08 24.49 20.37
N ARG A 128 0.33 23.90 19.44
CA ARG A 128 -0.68 24.60 18.63
C ARG A 128 -2.10 24.52 19.19
N ARG A 129 -2.35 23.58 20.13
CA ARG A 129 -3.68 23.21 20.64
C ARG A 129 -4.67 22.86 19.53
N GLY A 130 -4.36 21.79 18.79
CA GLY A 130 -5.25 21.30 17.73
C GLY A 130 -4.82 19.93 17.22
N PRO A 131 -5.58 19.36 16.27
CA PRO A 131 -5.29 18.04 15.74
C PRO A 131 -3.98 18.02 14.95
N THR A 132 -3.33 16.87 15.00
CA THR A 132 -2.20 16.47 14.16
C THR A 132 -2.41 15.03 13.72
N MET A 133 -1.73 14.61 12.68
CA MET A 133 -1.85 13.25 12.16
C MET A 133 -0.48 12.68 11.83
N ASN A 134 -0.26 11.41 12.09
CA ASN A 134 0.90 10.68 11.59
C ASN A 134 0.41 9.52 10.73
N LEU A 135 0.86 9.45 9.47
CA LEU A 135 0.33 8.49 8.48
C LEU A 135 0.84 7.05 8.67
N LEU A 136 1.73 6.82 9.64
CA LEU A 136 2.13 5.48 10.09
C LEU A 136 2.36 5.48 11.60
N GLY A 137 1.66 4.61 12.33
CA GLY A 137 1.71 4.50 13.79
C GLY A 137 0.42 3.87 14.32
N GLY A 138 0.17 4.02 15.62
CA GLY A 138 -0.93 3.30 16.29
C GLY A 138 -0.56 1.84 16.53
N PHE A 139 0.69 1.58 16.90
CA PHE A 139 1.26 0.26 17.08
C PHE A 139 0.88 -0.33 18.44
N HIS A 140 -0.42 -0.55 18.63
CA HIS A 140 -1.03 -0.83 19.93
C HIS A 140 -0.75 -2.23 20.50
N HIS A 141 -0.20 -3.15 19.70
CA HIS A 141 0.11 -4.51 20.12
C HIS A 141 1.51 -4.69 20.74
N ALA A 142 2.40 -3.71 20.55
CA ALA A 142 3.74 -3.78 21.13
C ALA A 142 3.68 -3.51 22.64
N GLY A 143 4.18 -4.45 23.44
CA GLY A 143 4.35 -4.31 24.89
C GLY A 143 5.78 -3.91 25.27
N PRO A 144 6.09 -3.79 26.57
CA PRO A 144 7.44 -3.47 27.05
C PRO A 144 8.50 -4.48 26.60
N SER A 145 8.19 -5.78 26.62
CA SER A 145 9.16 -6.87 26.38
C SER A 145 8.84 -7.73 25.15
N ARG A 146 7.87 -7.32 24.32
CA ARG A 146 7.39 -8.09 23.17
C ARG A 146 6.82 -7.21 22.06
N GLY A 147 6.77 -7.76 20.86
CA GLY A 147 6.02 -7.24 19.73
C GLY A 147 5.08 -8.31 19.17
N GLY A 148 4.17 -7.89 18.30
CA GLY A 148 3.15 -8.75 17.71
C GLY A 148 2.17 -7.93 16.88
N GLY A 149 1.34 -8.58 16.05
CA GLY A 149 0.33 -7.89 15.24
C GLY A 149 0.89 -6.72 14.43
N PHE A 150 2.04 -6.92 13.77
CA PHE A 150 2.75 -5.89 12.99
C PHE A 150 3.33 -4.72 13.80
N CYS A 151 3.34 -4.82 15.13
CA CYS A 151 3.82 -3.79 16.04
C CYS A 151 5.12 -4.24 16.72
N ALA A 152 6.26 -3.69 16.28
CA ALA A 152 7.57 -3.95 16.91
C ALA A 152 7.87 -3.03 18.10
N LEU A 153 7.33 -1.81 18.09
CA LEU A 153 7.51 -0.77 19.10
C LEU A 153 6.17 -0.06 19.32
N ASN A 154 5.91 0.42 20.54
CA ASN A 154 4.66 1.10 20.89
C ASN A 154 4.86 2.62 20.78
N ASP A 155 4.41 3.21 19.67
CA ASP A 155 4.65 4.62 19.38
C ASP A 155 3.94 5.57 20.35
N ILE A 156 2.73 5.22 20.80
CA ILE A 156 1.97 6.03 21.76
C ILE A 156 2.63 6.00 23.14
N ALA A 157 2.95 4.81 23.67
CA ALA A 157 3.61 4.68 24.97
C ALA A 157 4.95 5.42 25.00
N VAL A 158 5.76 5.27 23.94
CA VAL A 158 7.03 6.00 23.81
C VAL A 158 6.81 7.51 23.77
N ALA A 159 5.80 7.99 23.03
CA ALA A 159 5.49 9.41 22.98
C ALA A 159 5.06 9.95 24.35
N VAL A 160 4.21 9.22 25.07
CA VAL A 160 3.76 9.60 26.42
C VAL A 160 4.94 9.64 27.38
N ALA A 161 5.79 8.61 27.42
CA ALA A 161 6.94 8.56 28.31
C ALA A 161 7.94 9.69 28.06
N ALA A 162 8.21 10.01 26.78
CA ALA A 162 9.07 11.14 26.41
C ALA A 162 8.47 12.48 26.85
N LEU A 163 7.18 12.73 26.60
CA LEU A 163 6.50 13.95 27.04
C LEU A 163 6.46 14.08 28.57
N ARG A 164 6.31 12.97 29.30
CA ARG A 164 6.37 12.94 30.77
C ARG A 164 7.75 13.33 31.29
N ALA A 165 8.82 12.88 30.62
CA ALA A 165 10.20 13.29 30.88
C ALA A 165 10.44 14.79 30.56
N GLU A 166 9.75 15.33 29.57
CA GLU A 166 9.73 16.77 29.22
C GLU A 166 8.85 17.62 30.17
N GLY A 167 8.22 17.00 31.17
CA GLY A 167 7.45 17.70 32.20
C GLY A 167 5.96 17.82 31.92
N PHE A 168 5.41 17.21 30.87
CA PHE A 168 3.96 17.16 30.67
C PHE A 168 3.30 16.32 31.77
N LYS A 169 2.39 16.91 32.57
CA LYS A 169 1.74 16.24 33.72
C LYS A 169 0.23 16.02 33.59
N LYS A 170 -0.42 16.56 32.55
CA LYS A 170 -1.87 16.41 32.37
C LYS A 170 -2.24 14.98 31.97
N ARG A 171 -3.49 14.59 32.19
CA ARG A 171 -4.03 13.29 31.78
C ARG A 171 -3.87 13.08 30.27
N VAL A 172 -3.45 11.88 29.89
CA VAL A 172 -3.48 11.41 28.50
C VAL A 172 -4.69 10.50 28.32
N VAL A 173 -5.39 10.64 27.21
CA VAL A 173 -6.47 9.75 26.79
C VAL A 173 -6.03 9.07 25.49
N VAL A 174 -6.23 7.76 25.41
CA VAL A 174 -6.09 6.98 24.17
C VAL A 174 -7.48 6.46 23.80
N VAL A 175 -7.99 6.86 22.65
CA VAL A 175 -9.21 6.33 22.06
C VAL A 175 -8.78 5.36 20.97
N ASP A 176 -8.85 4.07 21.28
CA ASP A 176 -8.49 3.00 20.36
C ASP A 176 -9.73 2.46 19.64
N LEU A 177 -9.76 2.61 18.32
CA LEU A 177 -10.87 2.21 17.46
C LEU A 177 -10.38 1.27 16.34
N ASP A 178 -9.23 0.65 16.57
CA ASP A 178 -8.81 -0.56 15.86
C ASP A 178 -9.72 -1.74 16.24
N ALA A 179 -9.92 -2.67 15.30
CA ALA A 179 -10.77 -3.83 15.56
C ALA A 179 -10.16 -4.80 16.59
N HIS A 180 -8.86 -4.74 16.85
CA HIS A 180 -8.19 -5.65 17.77
C HIS A 180 -8.08 -5.08 19.21
N PRO A 181 -8.14 -5.93 20.24
CA PRO A 181 -7.85 -5.53 21.61
C PRO A 181 -6.46 -4.88 21.75
N PRO A 182 -6.34 -3.74 22.46
CA PRO A 182 -5.07 -3.00 22.58
C PRO A 182 -4.16 -3.56 23.70
N ASP A 183 -3.81 -4.83 23.58
CA ASP A 183 -3.02 -5.59 24.56
C ASP A 183 -1.67 -4.93 24.90
N GLY A 184 -0.93 -4.43 23.91
CA GLY A 184 0.35 -3.76 24.14
C GLY A 184 0.20 -2.43 24.89
N LEU A 185 -0.85 -1.64 24.60
CA LEU A 185 -1.17 -0.44 25.38
C LEU A 185 -1.58 -0.79 26.82
N ALA A 186 -2.33 -1.88 27.00
CA ALA A 186 -2.73 -2.36 28.32
C ALA A 186 -1.51 -2.69 29.20
N GLU A 187 -0.51 -3.36 28.63
CA GLU A 187 0.77 -3.67 29.28
C GLU A 187 1.61 -2.42 29.51
N CYS A 188 1.76 -1.55 28.51
CA CYS A 188 2.61 -0.35 28.62
C CYS A 188 2.11 0.65 29.66
N PHE A 189 0.80 0.73 29.91
CA PHE A 189 0.19 1.66 30.86
C PHE A 189 -0.35 0.99 32.12
N GLU A 190 0.08 -0.24 32.39
CA GLU A 190 -0.33 -0.96 33.60
C GLU A 190 -0.04 -0.12 34.86
N GLY A 191 -1.10 0.17 35.62
CA GLY A 191 -1.00 0.91 36.86
C GLY A 191 -0.73 2.41 36.74
N ASP A 192 -0.77 3.02 35.54
CA ASP A 192 -0.66 4.48 35.37
C ASP A 192 -2.04 5.17 35.36
N PRO A 193 -2.52 5.74 36.49
CA PRO A 193 -3.84 6.39 36.55
C PRO A 193 -3.89 7.72 35.78
N SER A 194 -2.74 8.23 35.30
CA SER A 194 -2.64 9.44 34.48
C SER A 194 -2.93 9.20 33.00
N VAL A 195 -3.10 7.93 32.60
CA VAL A 195 -3.51 7.50 31.26
C VAL A 195 -4.86 6.80 31.36
N TRP A 196 -5.76 7.07 30.42
CA TRP A 196 -6.99 6.32 30.24
C TRP A 196 -7.02 5.79 28.82
N VAL A 197 -7.26 4.48 28.67
CA VAL A 197 -7.38 3.81 27.37
C VAL A 197 -8.82 3.34 27.24
N GLY A 198 -9.55 3.88 26.28
CA GLY A 198 -10.88 3.43 25.90
C GLY A 198 -10.84 2.73 24.55
N SER A 199 -11.45 1.55 24.44
CA SER A 199 -11.36 0.71 23.24
C SER A 199 -12.70 0.15 22.79
N LEU A 200 -12.89 0.04 21.46
CA LEU A 200 -13.94 -0.76 20.84
C LEU A 200 -13.31 -1.85 19.95
N SER A 201 -13.27 -3.08 20.43
CA SER A 201 -12.67 -4.22 19.72
C SER A 201 -13.74 -5.14 19.13
N GLY A 202 -13.51 -5.72 17.96
CA GLY A 202 -14.36 -6.75 17.34
C GLY A 202 -14.09 -8.17 17.83
N THR A 203 -13.07 -8.35 18.68
CA THR A 203 -12.77 -9.63 19.33
C THR A 203 -12.48 -9.39 20.82
N SER A 204 -12.60 -10.42 21.65
CA SER A 204 -12.26 -10.34 23.08
C SER A 204 -11.17 -11.35 23.40
N TRP A 205 -10.08 -10.88 24.03
CA TRP A 205 -8.96 -11.71 24.49
C TRP A 205 -8.96 -11.92 26.02
N GLY A 206 -10.07 -11.60 26.67
CA GLY A 206 -10.21 -11.62 28.13
C GLY A 206 -10.01 -10.24 28.77
N PRO A 207 -10.14 -10.14 30.12
CA PRO A 207 -10.08 -8.87 30.82
C PRO A 207 -8.71 -8.18 30.69
N MET A 208 -8.71 -6.89 30.36
CA MET A 208 -7.53 -6.02 30.37
C MET A 208 -7.71 -4.93 31.44
N PRO A 209 -7.14 -5.07 32.64
CA PRO A 209 -7.44 -4.20 33.80
C PRO A 209 -7.19 -2.70 33.58
N SER A 210 -6.33 -2.33 32.63
CA SER A 210 -5.96 -0.94 32.33
C SER A 210 -6.76 -0.30 31.19
N VAL A 211 -7.76 -1.02 30.64
CA VAL A 211 -8.50 -0.61 29.43
C VAL A 211 -10.01 -0.63 29.71
N ASP A 212 -10.69 0.48 29.42
CA ASP A 212 -12.15 0.55 29.30
C ASP A 212 -12.54 0.00 27.91
N GLU A 213 -12.48 -1.33 27.78
CA GLU A 213 -12.78 -2.03 26.55
C GLU A 213 -14.28 -2.37 26.46
N THR A 214 -14.87 -2.13 25.30
CA THR A 214 -16.16 -2.70 24.92
C THR A 214 -15.96 -3.63 23.73
N ALA A 215 -16.02 -4.94 23.96
CA ALA A 215 -16.00 -5.93 22.89
C ALA A 215 -17.34 -5.90 22.13
N LEU A 216 -17.26 -5.72 20.82
CA LEU A 216 -18.37 -5.68 19.89
C LEU A 216 -18.65 -7.09 19.34
N PRO A 217 -19.91 -7.40 18.98
CA PRO A 217 -20.22 -8.65 18.33
C PRO A 217 -19.55 -8.71 16.93
N PRO A 218 -19.24 -9.92 16.42
CA PRO A 218 -18.87 -10.11 15.02
C PRO A 218 -19.88 -9.46 14.08
N ASP A 219 -19.41 -8.94 12.96
CA ASP A 219 -20.24 -8.27 11.96
C ASP A 219 -21.02 -7.06 12.51
N CYS A 220 -20.50 -6.38 13.55
CA CYS A 220 -21.08 -5.15 14.07
C CYS A 220 -21.26 -4.13 12.93
N ASP A 221 -22.49 -3.64 12.79
CA ASP A 221 -22.88 -2.67 11.76
C ASP A 221 -22.60 -1.22 12.17
N ASP A 222 -22.79 -0.30 11.22
CA ASP A 222 -22.53 1.13 11.43
C ASP A 222 -23.30 1.70 12.64
N ASP A 223 -24.57 1.36 12.82
CA ASP A 223 -25.41 1.99 13.84
C ASP A 223 -25.12 1.43 15.25
N SER A 224 -24.91 0.12 15.37
CA SER A 224 -24.50 -0.53 16.62
C SER A 224 -23.12 -0.04 17.05
N TYR A 225 -22.18 0.11 16.11
CA TYR A 225 -20.86 0.66 16.38
C TYR A 225 -20.94 2.12 16.87
N MET A 226 -21.76 2.95 16.22
CA MET A 226 -21.93 4.35 16.62
C MET A 226 -22.59 4.50 17.99
N ALA A 227 -23.50 3.59 18.37
CA ALA A 227 -24.07 3.56 19.71
C ALA A 227 -23.00 3.21 20.78
N ALA A 228 -22.18 2.20 20.52
CA ALA A 228 -21.07 1.83 21.40
C ALA A 228 -20.03 2.96 21.53
N LEU A 229 -19.69 3.63 20.41
CA LEU A 229 -18.80 4.78 20.39
C LEU A 229 -19.35 5.93 21.23
N SER A 230 -20.63 6.25 21.09
CA SER A 230 -21.27 7.29 21.91
C SER A 230 -21.18 6.95 23.40
N ALA A 231 -21.36 5.68 23.77
CA ALA A 231 -21.25 5.24 25.15
C ALA A 231 -19.80 5.33 25.66
N LEU A 232 -18.80 4.95 24.84
CA LEU A 232 -17.38 5.06 25.19
C LEU A 232 -16.96 6.52 25.38
N LEU A 233 -17.31 7.40 24.43
CA LEU A 233 -17.03 8.83 24.53
C LEU A 233 -17.73 9.48 25.73
N GLY A 234 -18.90 8.98 26.13
CA GLY A 234 -19.59 9.42 27.36
C GLY A 234 -18.84 9.08 28.66
N ARG A 235 -17.96 8.08 28.64
CA ARG A 235 -17.10 7.70 29.78
C ARG A 235 -15.72 8.36 29.75
N MET A 236 -15.35 8.98 28.62
CA MET A 236 -14.04 9.60 28.42
C MET A 236 -13.78 10.71 29.44
N PRO A 237 -12.69 10.64 30.22
CA PRO A 237 -12.35 11.68 31.19
C PRO A 237 -11.75 12.93 30.52
N PRO A 238 -11.74 14.10 31.19
CA PRO A 238 -11.05 15.29 30.69
C PRO A 238 -9.55 15.03 30.43
N ALA A 239 -9.10 15.38 29.23
CA ALA A 239 -7.74 15.10 28.77
C ALA A 239 -6.91 16.38 28.56
N GLY A 240 -5.60 16.28 28.75
CA GLY A 240 -4.64 17.30 28.29
C GLY A 240 -4.06 17.00 26.91
N LEU A 241 -4.15 15.75 26.46
CA LEU A 241 -3.72 15.24 25.16
C LEU A 241 -4.51 13.97 24.86
N VAL A 242 -4.98 13.84 23.61
CA VAL A 242 -5.69 12.66 23.13
C VAL A 242 -4.89 12.00 21.99
N PHE A 243 -4.68 10.69 22.07
CA PHE A 243 -4.29 9.88 20.91
C PHE A 243 -5.52 9.16 20.40
N VAL A 244 -5.73 9.15 19.08
CA VAL A 244 -6.82 8.43 18.43
C VAL A 244 -6.21 7.43 17.45
N ILE A 245 -6.51 6.14 17.63
CA ILE A 245 -6.18 5.10 16.66
C ILE A 245 -7.44 4.86 15.82
N ALA A 246 -7.43 5.31 14.57
CA ALA A 246 -8.54 5.25 13.64
C ALA A 246 -8.39 4.05 12.69
N GLY A 247 -8.35 2.84 13.25
CA GLY A 247 -8.14 1.56 12.55
C GLY A 247 -8.99 1.41 11.29
N GLY A 248 -8.37 0.92 10.21
CA GLY A 248 -9.06 0.62 8.95
C GLY A 248 -9.60 -0.81 8.84
N ASP A 249 -9.25 -1.66 9.80
CA ASP A 249 -9.64 -3.08 9.87
C ASP A 249 -11.07 -3.31 10.36
N VAL A 250 -11.76 -2.25 10.77
CA VAL A 250 -13.18 -2.29 11.16
C VAL A 250 -14.14 -2.52 9.97
N LEU A 251 -13.64 -2.45 8.73
CA LEU A 251 -14.47 -2.51 7.53
C LEU A 251 -15.01 -3.91 7.24
N ALA A 252 -16.22 -3.95 6.68
CA ALA A 252 -16.76 -5.16 6.06
C ALA A 252 -15.80 -5.72 4.99
N GLY A 253 -15.48 -7.00 5.09
CA GLY A 253 -14.55 -7.68 4.17
C GLY A 253 -13.06 -7.41 4.44
N ASP A 254 -12.72 -6.75 5.54
CA ASP A 254 -11.35 -6.77 6.05
C ASP A 254 -10.92 -8.20 6.43
N ARG A 255 -9.65 -8.54 6.20
CA ARG A 255 -9.14 -9.91 6.37
C ARG A 255 -9.00 -10.31 7.83
N LEU A 256 -8.76 -9.36 8.74
CA LEU A 256 -8.37 -9.66 10.12
C LEU A 256 -9.31 -9.06 11.17
N GLY A 257 -10.05 -7.98 10.88
CA GLY A 257 -10.81 -7.26 11.90
C GLY A 257 -12.19 -7.82 12.30
N GLY A 258 -12.89 -8.56 11.43
CA GLY A 258 -14.14 -9.26 11.78
C GLY A 258 -15.37 -8.37 12.09
N LEU A 259 -15.31 -7.07 11.78
CA LEU A 259 -16.43 -6.13 11.87
C LEU A 259 -17.01 -5.83 10.48
N SER A 260 -18.17 -5.16 10.43
CA SER A 260 -18.91 -4.90 9.19
C SER A 260 -19.20 -3.41 8.93
N LEU A 261 -18.28 -2.50 9.29
CA LEU A 261 -18.48 -1.08 9.01
C LEU A 261 -18.39 -0.78 7.51
N SER A 262 -19.19 0.17 7.07
CA SER A 262 -19.04 0.81 5.77
C SER A 262 -17.95 1.89 5.82
N LEU A 263 -17.45 2.31 4.65
CA LEU A 263 -16.57 3.50 4.56
C LEU A 263 -17.24 4.76 5.13
N MET A 264 -18.57 4.87 5.03
CA MET A 264 -19.33 5.97 5.63
C MET A 264 -19.45 5.81 7.15
N GLY A 265 -19.63 4.59 7.66
CA GLY A 265 -19.61 4.28 9.09
C GLY A 265 -18.28 4.68 9.73
N ALA A 266 -17.17 4.25 9.14
CA ALA A 266 -15.83 4.66 9.58
C ALA A 266 -15.65 6.20 9.52
N ARG A 267 -16.22 6.86 8.52
CA ARG A 267 -16.23 8.32 8.45
C ARG A 267 -17.04 8.97 9.59
N ARG A 268 -18.23 8.45 9.88
CA ARG A 268 -19.10 8.91 10.98
C ARG A 268 -18.40 8.77 12.32
N ARG A 269 -17.71 7.64 12.54
CA ARG A 269 -16.85 7.39 13.71
C ARG A 269 -15.82 8.51 13.89
N ASP A 270 -15.01 8.76 12.85
CA ASP A 270 -13.93 9.74 12.94
C ASP A 270 -14.45 11.16 13.19
N LEU A 271 -15.57 11.55 12.55
CA LEU A 271 -16.22 12.85 12.80
C LEU A 271 -16.77 12.98 14.22
N ALA A 272 -17.37 11.92 14.77
CA ALA A 272 -17.92 11.95 16.12
C ALA A 272 -16.80 12.12 17.17
N VAL A 273 -15.69 11.39 17.00
CA VAL A 273 -14.51 11.53 17.87
C VAL A 273 -13.91 12.91 17.73
N TYR A 274 -13.69 13.40 16.50
CA TYR A 274 -13.12 14.73 16.25
C TYR A 274 -13.94 15.83 16.94
N ARG A 275 -15.26 15.79 16.82
CA ARG A 275 -16.16 16.77 17.48
C ARG A 275 -16.12 16.68 19.00
N ALA A 276 -15.98 15.47 19.55
CA ALA A 276 -15.89 15.28 21.01
C ALA A 276 -14.58 15.82 21.61
N ILE A 277 -13.52 15.96 20.80
CA ILE A 277 -12.17 16.35 21.27
C ILE A 277 -11.62 17.61 20.59
N VAL A 278 -12.43 18.36 19.84
CA VAL A 278 -11.97 19.47 18.98
C VAL A 278 -11.14 20.53 19.74
N ASP A 279 -11.46 20.76 21.01
CA ASP A 279 -10.78 21.73 21.89
C ASP A 279 -9.57 21.16 22.64
N VAL A 280 -9.22 19.89 22.40
CA VAL A 280 -8.13 19.18 23.06
C VAL A 280 -7.02 18.88 22.05
N PRO A 281 -5.73 19.10 22.39
CA PRO A 281 -4.63 18.62 21.57
C PRO A 281 -4.83 17.13 21.25
N SER A 282 -4.86 16.79 19.96
CA SER A 282 -5.02 15.41 19.51
C SER A 282 -3.97 14.98 18.47
N VAL A 283 -3.66 13.68 18.48
CA VAL A 283 -2.80 13.00 17.52
C VAL A 283 -3.58 11.82 16.94
N TRP A 284 -3.73 11.80 15.62
CA TRP A 284 -4.47 10.77 14.89
C TRP A 284 -3.53 9.81 14.20
N LEU A 285 -3.78 8.51 14.37
CA LEU A 285 -2.93 7.40 13.96
C LEU A 285 -3.76 6.35 13.22
N PRO A 286 -3.17 5.61 12.26
CA PRO A 286 -3.92 4.71 11.39
C PRO A 286 -4.29 3.36 12.01
N GLY A 287 -3.47 2.78 12.89
CA GLY A 287 -3.65 1.40 13.35
C GLY A 287 -3.62 0.38 12.20
N GLY A 288 -4.38 -0.70 12.34
CA GLY A 288 -4.58 -1.79 11.40
C GLY A 288 -5.40 -1.42 10.16
N GLY A 289 -5.65 -2.42 9.31
CA GLY A 289 -6.36 -2.28 8.04
C GLY A 289 -5.70 -3.11 6.93
N TYR A 290 -6.41 -4.13 6.48
CA TYR A 290 -5.88 -5.24 5.67
C TYR A 290 -6.77 -5.54 4.44
N SER A 291 -7.72 -4.65 4.17
CA SER A 291 -8.45 -4.58 2.90
C SER A 291 -7.81 -3.58 1.93
N SER A 292 -8.07 -3.75 0.63
CA SER A 292 -7.71 -2.75 -0.40
C SER A 292 -8.40 -1.40 -0.21
N GLN A 293 -9.39 -1.32 0.70
CA GLN A 293 -10.14 -0.12 1.06
C GLN A 293 -9.57 0.59 2.30
N ALA A 294 -8.63 -0.02 3.04
CA ALA A 294 -8.11 0.54 4.28
C ALA A 294 -7.49 1.94 4.12
N TRP A 295 -6.83 2.22 2.99
CA TRP A 295 -6.31 3.57 2.71
C TRP A 295 -7.42 4.62 2.60
N ARG A 296 -8.64 4.25 2.18
CA ARG A 296 -9.79 5.16 2.11
C ARG A 296 -10.31 5.51 3.50
N VAL A 297 -10.19 4.61 4.48
CA VAL A 297 -10.50 4.93 5.89
C VAL A 297 -9.53 5.99 6.39
N LEU A 298 -8.23 5.79 6.20
CA LEU A 298 -7.22 6.72 6.67
C LEU A 298 -7.28 8.10 5.98
N ALA A 299 -7.45 8.11 4.65
CA ALA A 299 -7.76 9.34 3.92
C ALA A 299 -9.06 9.96 4.42
N GLY A 300 -9.99 9.13 4.85
CA GLY A 300 -11.23 9.57 5.45
C GLY A 300 -11.07 10.25 6.79
N THR A 301 -10.29 9.68 7.69
CA THR A 301 -9.90 10.33 8.95
C THR A 301 -9.30 11.71 8.68
N ALA A 302 -8.36 11.82 7.74
CA ALA A 302 -7.75 13.09 7.37
C ALA A 302 -8.77 14.11 6.82
N LEU A 303 -9.69 13.68 5.97
CA LEU A 303 -10.75 14.52 5.43
C LEU A 303 -11.78 14.93 6.52
N ALA A 304 -11.99 14.10 7.54
CA ALA A 304 -12.86 14.42 8.68
C ALA A 304 -12.23 15.52 9.54
N ILE A 305 -10.95 15.38 9.90
CA ILE A 305 -10.26 16.37 10.76
C ILE A 305 -9.89 17.66 10.01
N CYS A 306 -9.59 17.60 8.71
CA CYS A 306 -9.17 18.78 7.96
C CYS A 306 -10.35 19.61 7.45
N LEU A 307 -11.46 18.97 7.11
CA LEU A 307 -12.56 19.59 6.36
C LEU A 307 -13.96 19.30 6.95
N GLU A 308 -14.07 18.49 8.01
CA GLU A 308 -15.35 17.94 8.50
C GLU A 308 -16.20 17.31 7.39
N SER A 309 -15.52 16.72 6.39
CA SER A 309 -16.17 16.26 5.18
C SER A 309 -16.89 14.93 5.40
N THR A 310 -18.15 14.87 5.00
CA THR A 310 -18.92 13.62 4.85
C THR A 310 -18.94 13.12 3.40
N GLU A 311 -18.32 13.84 2.46
CA GLU A 311 -18.30 13.42 1.06
C GLU A 311 -17.54 12.09 0.89
N PRO A 312 -18.11 11.13 0.13
CA PRO A 312 -17.45 9.86 -0.14
C PRO A 312 -16.22 10.05 -1.02
N ILE A 313 -15.25 9.15 -0.86
CA ILE A 313 -14.14 8.97 -1.80
C ILE A 313 -14.70 8.14 -2.96
N PRO A 314 -14.54 8.57 -4.23
CA PRO A 314 -15.01 7.81 -5.39
C PRO A 314 -14.46 6.38 -5.40
N GLU A 315 -15.27 5.42 -5.84
CA GLU A 315 -14.89 4.02 -5.91
C GLU A 315 -13.73 3.79 -6.88
N ASP A 316 -13.72 4.51 -8.00
CA ASP A 316 -12.69 4.50 -9.04
C ASP A 316 -11.44 5.32 -8.69
N ALA A 317 -11.36 5.92 -7.50
CA ALA A 317 -10.20 6.69 -7.10
C ALA A 317 -8.94 5.82 -7.05
N ASP A 318 -7.96 6.16 -7.90
CA ASP A 318 -6.62 5.58 -7.90
C ASP A 318 -5.56 6.68 -7.65
N PRO A 319 -5.19 6.92 -6.38
CA PRO A 319 -4.20 7.93 -6.02
C PRO A 319 -2.84 7.66 -6.66
N LEU A 320 -2.49 6.38 -6.88
CA LEU A 320 -1.22 6.01 -7.49
C LEU A 320 -1.17 6.43 -8.96
N SER A 321 -2.20 6.10 -9.74
CA SER A 321 -2.31 6.54 -11.13
C SER A 321 -2.30 8.06 -11.25
N THR A 322 -2.99 8.73 -10.33
CA THR A 322 -3.04 10.21 -10.27
C THR A 322 -1.65 10.79 -10.06
N GLU A 323 -0.89 10.27 -9.10
CA GLU A 323 0.48 10.71 -8.82
C GLU A 323 1.43 10.39 -9.98
N PHE A 324 1.36 9.18 -10.52
CA PHE A 324 2.23 8.77 -11.62
C PHE A 324 1.94 9.57 -12.89
N SER A 325 0.69 9.98 -13.10
CA SER A 325 0.31 10.93 -14.16
C SER A 325 0.91 12.31 -13.94
N ALA A 326 0.94 12.80 -12.69
CA ALA A 326 1.57 14.09 -12.37
C ALA A 326 3.09 14.04 -12.64
N ILE A 327 3.77 13.00 -12.13
CA ILE A 327 5.21 12.78 -12.39
C ILE A 327 5.49 12.66 -13.90
N ALA A 328 4.64 11.92 -14.64
CA ALA A 328 4.81 11.74 -16.09
C ALA A 328 4.80 13.05 -16.88
N ARG A 329 4.03 14.04 -16.43
CA ARG A 329 3.95 15.38 -17.06
C ARG A 329 5.13 16.28 -16.69
N GLU A 330 5.78 16.03 -15.57
CA GLU A 330 6.96 16.78 -15.13
C GLU A 330 8.25 16.30 -15.81
N ILE A 331 8.33 15.02 -16.16
CA ILE A 331 9.48 14.46 -16.88
C ILE A 331 9.43 14.95 -18.33
N ARG A 332 10.45 15.69 -18.75
CA ARG A 332 10.58 16.20 -20.11
C ARG A 332 11.02 15.08 -21.06
N ARG A 333 10.68 15.24 -22.33
CA ARG A 333 10.97 14.26 -23.38
C ARG A 333 12.47 14.02 -23.58
N ASP A 334 13.27 15.08 -23.55
CA ASP A 334 14.73 15.03 -23.69
C ASP A 334 15.43 14.28 -22.55
N GLU A 335 14.82 14.25 -21.36
CA GLU A 335 15.34 13.47 -20.21
C GLU A 335 15.17 11.96 -20.41
N LEU A 336 14.27 11.53 -21.31
CA LEU A 336 13.98 10.12 -21.59
C LEU A 336 14.68 9.64 -22.87
N GLU A 337 14.72 10.51 -23.88
CA GLU A 337 15.38 10.24 -25.15
C GLU A 337 16.91 10.47 -25.09
N GLY A 338 17.43 11.03 -24.01
CA GLY A 338 18.81 11.52 -23.93
C GLY A 338 19.01 12.78 -24.77
N ALA A 339 20.04 13.56 -24.45
CA ALA A 339 20.36 14.75 -25.23
C ALA A 339 20.73 14.37 -26.67
N LEU A 340 20.11 15.02 -27.66
CA LEU A 340 20.56 15.02 -29.06
C LEU A 340 21.86 15.82 -29.20
N VAL A 341 22.92 15.42 -28.50
CA VAL A 341 24.26 15.93 -28.80
C VAL A 341 24.76 15.09 -29.95
N ILE A 342 24.54 15.55 -31.18
CA ILE A 342 25.33 15.07 -32.32
C ILE A 342 26.75 15.52 -32.02
N THR A 343 27.58 14.60 -31.54
CA THR A 343 28.99 14.91 -31.32
C THR A 343 29.69 15.04 -32.66
N GLU A 344 30.82 15.76 -32.71
CA GLU A 344 31.65 15.80 -33.92
C GLU A 344 32.11 14.39 -34.34
N ALA A 345 32.21 13.47 -33.37
CA ALA A 345 32.45 12.05 -33.59
C ALA A 345 31.26 11.33 -34.26
N ASP A 346 30.01 11.67 -33.91
CA ASP A 346 28.81 11.14 -34.59
C ASP A 346 28.73 11.64 -36.03
N LEU A 347 29.07 12.91 -36.26
CA LEU A 347 29.16 13.50 -37.60
C LEU A 347 30.27 12.86 -38.44
N MET A 348 31.44 12.59 -37.84
CA MET A 348 32.54 11.89 -38.51
C MET A 348 32.23 10.39 -38.75
N SER A 349 31.53 9.72 -37.84
CA SER A 349 31.10 8.32 -38.02
C SER A 349 30.02 8.17 -39.10
N SER A 350 29.31 9.25 -39.46
CA SER A 350 28.38 9.22 -40.59
C SER A 350 29.08 9.12 -41.96
N LEU A 351 30.37 9.46 -42.03
CA LEU A 351 31.22 9.28 -43.22
C LEU A 351 31.87 7.89 -43.28
N GLU A 352 32.03 7.21 -42.14
CA GLU A 352 32.54 5.84 -42.04
C GLU A 352 31.44 4.90 -41.56
N ARG A 353 30.75 4.21 -42.48
CA ARG A 353 29.64 3.25 -42.20
C ARG A 353 29.94 2.28 -41.04
N ARG A 354 29.71 2.70 -39.80
CA ARG A 354 29.46 1.94 -38.55
C ARG A 354 28.95 2.94 -37.50
N GLY A 355 27.73 3.43 -37.69
CA GLY A 355 27.07 4.30 -36.70
C GLY A 355 26.86 3.54 -35.39
N HIS A 356 27.37 4.09 -34.28
CA HIS A 356 27.04 3.64 -32.93
C HIS A 356 25.59 4.05 -32.62
N PHE A 357 24.62 3.23 -33.03
CA PHE A 357 23.24 3.39 -32.58
C PHE A 357 23.16 3.02 -31.09
N THR A 358 22.91 3.99 -30.22
CA THR A 358 22.53 3.72 -28.84
C THR A 358 21.17 3.00 -28.84
N PRO A 359 21.06 1.77 -28.30
CA PRO A 359 19.80 1.05 -28.24
C PRO A 359 18.71 1.86 -27.54
N ARG A 360 17.51 1.88 -28.12
CA ARG A 360 16.33 2.56 -27.57
C ARG A 360 15.18 1.59 -27.43
N LEU A 361 14.48 1.66 -26.31
CA LEU A 361 13.28 0.87 -26.05
C LEU A 361 12.11 1.60 -26.72
N LEU A 362 11.38 0.88 -27.58
CA LEU A 362 10.23 1.37 -28.36
C LEU A 362 10.57 2.56 -29.26
N ASP A 363 11.84 2.60 -29.72
CA ASP A 363 12.48 3.71 -30.45
C ASP A 363 12.41 5.07 -29.72
N PHE A 364 12.18 5.06 -28.40
CA PHE A 364 11.98 6.25 -27.60
C PHE A 364 12.98 6.34 -26.45
N TYR A 365 12.93 5.37 -25.52
CA TYR A 365 13.64 5.49 -24.24
C TYR A 365 15.09 5.00 -24.32
N THR A 366 16.02 5.80 -23.81
CA THR A 366 17.41 5.39 -23.55
C THR A 366 17.52 4.63 -22.23
N SER A 367 18.64 3.94 -21.99
CA SER A 367 18.87 3.24 -20.72
C SER A 367 18.93 4.23 -19.54
N GLU A 368 19.60 5.36 -19.75
CA GLU A 368 19.73 6.45 -18.77
C GLU A 368 18.37 7.11 -18.51
N GLY A 369 17.58 7.34 -19.56
CA GLY A 369 16.23 7.89 -19.43
C GLY A 369 15.28 6.97 -18.66
N LEU A 370 15.38 5.66 -18.86
CA LEU A 370 14.63 4.66 -18.09
C LEU A 370 15.07 4.63 -16.62
N GLU A 371 16.38 4.65 -16.35
CA GLU A 371 16.89 4.70 -14.99
C GLU A 371 16.42 5.97 -14.25
N TYR A 372 16.48 7.12 -14.92
CA TYR A 372 15.96 8.38 -14.40
C TYR A 372 14.46 8.30 -14.11
N ALA A 373 13.67 7.77 -15.04
CA ALA A 373 12.24 7.58 -14.84
C ALA A 373 11.95 6.68 -13.63
N LEU A 374 12.58 5.50 -13.55
CA LEU A 374 12.41 4.57 -12.42
C LEU A 374 12.79 5.23 -11.08
N SER A 375 13.81 6.09 -11.06
CA SER A 375 14.14 6.88 -9.88
C SER A 375 13.06 7.91 -9.54
N ARG A 376 12.54 8.65 -10.53
CA ARG A 376 11.49 9.67 -10.33
C ARG A 376 10.18 9.08 -9.82
N TYR A 377 9.83 7.87 -10.24
CA TYR A 377 8.66 7.13 -9.75
C TYR A 377 8.90 6.42 -8.40
N GLY A 378 10.10 6.52 -7.82
CA GLY A 378 10.44 5.93 -6.52
C GLY A 378 10.67 4.41 -6.56
N VAL A 379 10.73 3.79 -7.74
CA VAL A 379 10.97 2.33 -7.88
C VAL A 379 12.38 1.97 -7.39
N LEU A 380 13.40 2.71 -7.85
CA LEU A 380 14.78 2.42 -7.42
C LEU A 380 14.96 2.64 -5.92
N GLU A 381 14.29 3.63 -5.33
CA GLU A 381 14.36 3.88 -3.89
C GLU A 381 13.75 2.72 -3.10
N GLN A 382 12.63 2.17 -3.53
CA GLN A 382 12.07 0.99 -2.88
C GLN A 382 12.99 -0.23 -3.02
N LEU A 383 13.62 -0.43 -4.18
CA LEU A 383 14.61 -1.51 -4.36
C LEU A 383 15.83 -1.32 -3.46
N ARG A 384 16.29 -0.09 -3.22
CA ARG A 384 17.36 0.21 -2.23
C ARG A 384 17.00 -0.28 -0.85
N ARG A 385 15.75 -0.07 -0.45
CA ARG A 385 15.26 -0.47 0.87
C ARG A 385 15.06 -1.97 1.02
N LEU A 386 14.98 -2.70 -0.10
CA LEU A 386 15.09 -4.16 -0.15
C LEU A 386 16.56 -4.65 -0.18
N GLY A 387 17.53 -3.75 -0.03
CA GLY A 387 18.96 -4.04 0.04
C GLY A 387 19.66 -4.18 -1.32
N TYR A 388 19.07 -3.67 -2.40
CA TYR A 388 19.70 -3.63 -3.73
C TYR A 388 20.30 -2.25 -4.03
N GLY A 389 21.53 -2.19 -4.51
CA GLY A 389 22.21 -0.94 -4.86
C GLY A 389 22.88 -1.01 -6.24
N ALA A 390 23.59 0.05 -6.62
CA ALA A 390 24.34 0.12 -7.88
C ALA A 390 23.52 -0.38 -9.09
N PHE A 391 22.39 0.28 -9.33
CA PHE A 391 21.49 -0.08 -10.40
C PHE A 391 22.13 0.13 -11.76
N ARG A 392 21.71 -0.70 -12.72
CA ARG A 392 22.06 -0.58 -14.13
C ARG A 392 20.88 -0.98 -14.98
N VAL A 393 20.40 -0.05 -15.80
CA VAL A 393 19.39 -0.37 -16.82
C VAL A 393 20.09 -0.73 -18.12
N ALA A 394 19.59 -1.77 -18.80
CA ALA A 394 20.04 -2.17 -20.12
C ALA A 394 18.85 -2.32 -21.06
N VAL A 395 19.05 -1.89 -22.30
CA VAL A 395 18.08 -2.01 -23.39
C VAL A 395 18.73 -2.73 -24.57
N ASP A 396 17.99 -3.68 -25.13
CA ASP A 396 18.39 -4.43 -26.32
C ASP A 396 17.15 -4.91 -27.10
N ARG A 397 17.35 -5.58 -28.24
CA ARG A 397 16.26 -6.23 -28.99
C ARG A 397 16.27 -7.74 -28.75
N SER A 398 15.10 -8.31 -28.45
CA SER A 398 14.87 -9.75 -28.48
C SER A 398 14.23 -10.18 -29.80
N ASP A 399 13.94 -11.48 -29.92
CA ASP A 399 13.18 -12.08 -31.02
C ASP A 399 11.71 -11.63 -31.06
N GLN A 400 11.14 -11.24 -29.91
CA GLN A 400 9.73 -10.87 -29.76
C GLN A 400 9.47 -9.36 -29.68
N GLY A 401 10.50 -8.55 -29.38
CA GLY A 401 10.33 -7.10 -29.24
C GLY A 401 11.53 -6.41 -28.62
N ASP A 402 11.32 -5.19 -28.14
CA ASP A 402 12.35 -4.45 -27.40
C ASP A 402 12.37 -4.90 -25.95
N ARG A 403 13.56 -5.14 -25.40
CA ARG A 403 13.75 -5.64 -24.03
C ARG A 403 14.42 -4.60 -23.16
N MET A 404 13.86 -4.39 -21.97
CA MET A 404 14.50 -3.65 -20.87
C MET A 404 14.80 -4.59 -19.71
N ARG A 405 16.00 -4.47 -19.15
CA ARG A 405 16.46 -5.19 -17.96
C ARG A 405 17.00 -4.21 -16.92
N VAL A 406 16.59 -4.39 -15.66
CA VAL A 406 17.10 -3.65 -14.50
C VAL A 406 17.92 -4.61 -13.65
N PHE A 407 19.21 -4.32 -13.56
CA PHE A 407 20.15 -5.05 -12.73
C PHE A 407 20.48 -4.24 -11.47
N ALA A 408 20.84 -4.92 -10.40
CA ALA A 408 21.35 -4.30 -9.18
C ALA A 408 22.34 -5.21 -8.47
N LYS A 409 23.22 -4.63 -7.65
CA LYS A 409 24.13 -5.37 -6.77
C LYS A 409 23.54 -5.57 -5.39
N ALA A 410 23.66 -6.78 -4.86
CA ALA A 410 23.44 -7.09 -3.46
C ALA A 410 24.44 -8.18 -3.04
N GLU A 411 24.98 -8.07 -1.83
CA GLU A 411 25.94 -9.05 -1.27
C GLU A 411 27.13 -9.31 -2.21
N GLY A 412 27.61 -8.25 -2.89
CA GLY A 412 28.75 -8.31 -3.81
C GLY A 412 28.45 -8.96 -5.18
N LYS A 413 27.23 -9.41 -5.44
CA LYS A 413 26.81 -10.04 -6.70
C LYS A 413 25.83 -9.16 -7.46
N GLU A 414 25.88 -9.20 -8.79
CA GLU A 414 24.87 -8.56 -9.66
C GLU A 414 23.68 -9.52 -9.87
N HIS A 415 22.48 -8.96 -9.78
CA HIS A 415 21.20 -9.67 -9.87
C HIS A 415 20.31 -8.98 -10.91
N LEU A 416 19.57 -9.78 -11.70
CA LEU A 416 18.49 -9.28 -12.55
C LEU A 416 17.21 -9.15 -11.71
N LEU A 417 16.69 -7.93 -11.58
CA LEU A 417 15.52 -7.63 -10.77
C LEU A 417 14.25 -7.45 -11.60
N ILE A 418 14.34 -6.76 -12.74
CA ILE A 418 13.20 -6.51 -13.61
C ILE A 418 13.61 -6.85 -15.03
N GLU A 419 12.78 -7.60 -15.74
CA GLU A 419 12.89 -7.79 -17.18
C GLU A 419 11.52 -7.61 -17.81
N VAL A 420 11.45 -6.83 -18.89
CA VAL A 420 10.23 -6.64 -19.66
C VAL A 420 10.56 -6.68 -21.16
N VAL A 421 9.70 -7.35 -21.93
CA VAL A 421 9.76 -7.40 -23.40
C VAL A 421 8.49 -6.78 -23.96
N LEU A 422 8.64 -5.74 -24.78
CA LEU A 422 7.58 -4.86 -25.24
C LEU A 422 7.57 -4.74 -26.76
N GLU A 423 6.37 -4.57 -27.32
CA GLU A 423 6.15 -4.31 -28.74
C GLU A 423 4.98 -3.34 -28.92
N LYS A 424 5.01 -2.52 -29.98
CA LYS A 424 3.81 -1.81 -30.46
C LYS A 424 3.06 -2.76 -31.39
N ARG A 425 1.89 -3.23 -30.98
CA ARG A 425 1.12 -4.24 -31.72
C ARG A 425 -0.34 -3.83 -31.80
N ARG A 426 -1.02 -4.25 -32.87
CA ARG A 426 -2.46 -4.06 -33.00
C ARG A 426 -3.23 -5.20 -32.35
N VAL A 427 -4.13 -4.87 -31.42
CA VAL A 427 -5.02 -5.80 -30.70
C VAL A 427 -6.43 -5.21 -30.69
N ALA A 428 -7.45 -6.00 -31.02
CA ALA A 428 -8.83 -5.53 -31.14
C ALA A 428 -8.96 -4.26 -32.00
N GLU A 429 -8.27 -4.24 -33.15
CA GLU A 429 -8.23 -3.11 -34.09
C GLU A 429 -7.56 -1.82 -33.60
N GLU A 430 -7.01 -1.79 -32.39
CA GLU A 430 -6.34 -0.63 -31.79
C GLU A 430 -4.83 -0.88 -31.58
N ASP A 431 -4.02 0.16 -31.69
CA ASP A 431 -2.58 0.07 -31.41
C ASP A 431 -2.32 0.13 -29.90
N VAL A 432 -1.72 -0.93 -29.36
CA VAL A 432 -1.48 -1.09 -27.92
C VAL A 432 0.00 -1.33 -27.62
N LEU A 433 0.38 -1.05 -26.37
CA LEU A 433 1.66 -1.52 -25.82
C LEU A 433 1.50 -2.99 -25.42
N TYR A 434 2.05 -3.88 -26.24
CA TYR A 434 2.00 -5.32 -25.97
C TYR A 434 3.16 -5.73 -25.07
N VAL A 435 2.83 -6.42 -23.98
CA VAL A 435 3.78 -6.96 -23.02
C VAL A 435 3.89 -8.46 -23.27
N HIS A 436 4.95 -8.86 -23.97
CA HIS A 436 5.25 -10.29 -24.19
C HIS A 436 5.63 -10.98 -22.89
N TRP A 437 6.39 -10.27 -22.06
CA TRP A 437 6.96 -10.80 -20.83
C TRP A 437 7.22 -9.68 -19.82
N LEU A 438 6.93 -9.93 -18.55
CA LEU A 438 7.33 -9.08 -17.42
C LEU A 438 7.69 -9.97 -16.23
N THR A 439 8.91 -9.83 -15.72
CA THR A 439 9.33 -10.44 -14.46
C THR A 439 9.76 -9.39 -13.46
N LEU A 440 9.35 -9.59 -12.21
CA LEU A 440 9.70 -8.77 -11.06
C LEU A 440 10.31 -9.70 -10.01
N ARG A 441 11.62 -9.86 -10.02
CA ARG A 441 12.35 -10.91 -9.30
C ARG A 441 12.98 -10.35 -8.03
N HIS A 442 12.83 -11.08 -6.93
CA HIS A 442 13.47 -10.78 -5.64
C HIS A 442 14.48 -11.88 -5.27
N PRO A 443 15.70 -11.89 -5.85
CA PRO A 443 16.65 -13.00 -5.69
C PRO A 443 17.20 -13.23 -4.28
N ARG A 444 17.03 -12.26 -3.37
CA ARG A 444 17.38 -12.41 -1.95
C ARG A 444 16.29 -13.09 -1.14
N GLY A 445 15.05 -13.04 -1.62
CA GLY A 445 13.93 -13.69 -0.97
C GLY A 445 13.94 -15.19 -1.19
N ARG A 446 13.23 -15.90 -0.33
CA ARG A 446 13.03 -17.35 -0.47
C ARG A 446 11.55 -17.68 -0.60
N PHE A 447 11.29 -18.79 -1.28
CA PHE A 447 9.97 -19.40 -1.20
C PHE A 447 9.82 -20.08 0.17
N SER A 448 8.62 -20.04 0.71
CA SER A 448 8.24 -20.69 1.95
C SER A 448 6.77 -21.11 1.89
N ASP A 449 6.25 -21.76 2.93
CA ASP A 449 4.83 -22.13 2.98
C ASP A 449 3.91 -20.91 2.87
N GLN A 450 4.35 -19.78 3.45
CA GLN A 450 3.65 -18.49 3.37
C GLN A 450 3.92 -17.71 2.08
N ARG A 451 4.96 -18.07 1.32
CA ARG A 451 5.30 -17.47 0.02
C ARG A 451 5.68 -18.58 -0.98
N PRO A 452 4.73 -19.42 -1.38
CA PRO A 452 5.04 -20.60 -2.17
C PRO A 452 5.37 -20.22 -3.61
N ARG A 453 6.13 -21.09 -4.27
CA ARG A 453 6.45 -20.96 -5.70
C ARG A 453 5.20 -21.21 -6.55
N LEU A 454 4.82 -20.23 -7.38
CA LEU A 454 3.78 -20.39 -8.39
C LEU A 454 4.37 -20.87 -9.73
N PRO A 455 3.57 -21.51 -10.61
CA PRO A 455 4.02 -21.89 -11.95
C PRO A 455 4.64 -20.72 -12.71
N GLY A 456 5.79 -20.96 -13.34
CA GLY A 456 6.55 -19.94 -14.09
C GLY A 456 7.41 -18.99 -13.25
N GLN A 457 7.39 -19.08 -11.91
CA GLN A 457 8.31 -18.30 -11.06
C GLN A 457 9.63 -19.03 -10.85
N GLU A 458 10.75 -18.32 -11.00
CA GLU A 458 12.07 -18.79 -10.57
C GLU A 458 12.45 -18.23 -9.20
N GLU A 459 12.07 -16.98 -8.94
CA GLU A 459 12.35 -16.23 -7.73
C GLU A 459 11.04 -15.65 -7.17
N PRO A 460 10.97 -15.37 -5.86
CA PRO A 460 9.84 -14.65 -5.30
C PRO A 460 9.67 -13.25 -5.93
N GLY A 461 8.44 -12.73 -5.95
CA GLY A 461 8.12 -11.47 -6.63
C GLY A 461 8.48 -10.21 -5.84
N LEU A 462 8.92 -9.11 -6.47
CA LEU A 462 9.29 -7.85 -5.77
C LEU A 462 8.14 -7.10 -5.07
N GLY A 463 6.88 -7.50 -5.27
CA GLY A 463 5.73 -6.74 -4.76
C GLY A 463 5.55 -5.37 -5.44
N LEU A 464 6.01 -5.23 -6.70
CA LEU A 464 5.98 -3.99 -7.49
C LEU A 464 5.04 -4.08 -8.71
N ALA A 465 4.12 -5.03 -8.73
CA ALA A 465 3.26 -5.28 -9.89
C ALA A 465 2.36 -4.08 -10.22
N ARG A 466 1.82 -3.43 -9.18
CA ARG A 466 0.95 -2.26 -9.33
C ARG A 466 1.71 -1.07 -9.92
N GLU A 467 2.92 -0.79 -9.44
CA GLU A 467 3.77 0.27 -9.99
C GLU A 467 4.22 -0.04 -11.41
N ALA A 468 4.61 -1.29 -11.70
CA ALA A 468 5.00 -1.71 -13.05
C ALA A 468 3.84 -1.50 -14.04
N GLY A 469 2.61 -1.88 -13.67
CA GLY A 469 1.41 -1.62 -14.48
C GLY A 469 1.19 -0.13 -14.76
N GLN A 470 1.37 0.73 -13.75
CA GLN A 470 1.25 2.18 -13.91
C GLN A 470 2.34 2.76 -14.81
N LEU A 471 3.58 2.29 -14.70
CA LEU A 471 4.68 2.70 -15.59
C LEU A 471 4.42 2.31 -17.05
N LEU A 472 3.88 1.12 -17.28
CA LEU A 472 3.48 0.66 -18.60
C LEU A 472 2.31 1.52 -19.14
N ALA A 473 1.34 1.88 -18.30
CA ALA A 473 0.23 2.77 -18.70
C ALA A 473 0.75 4.15 -19.12
N ARG A 474 1.66 4.74 -18.34
CA ARG A 474 2.30 6.02 -18.70
C ARG A 474 3.16 5.91 -19.95
N THR A 475 3.77 4.75 -20.19
CA THR A 475 4.50 4.48 -21.43
C THR A 475 3.57 4.43 -22.64
N ALA A 476 2.46 3.70 -22.54
CA ALA A 476 1.43 3.65 -23.59
C ALA A 476 0.87 5.05 -23.90
N GLU A 477 0.50 5.81 -22.86
CA GLU A 477 0.00 7.18 -22.99
C GLU A 477 1.02 8.10 -23.69
N ARG A 478 2.30 8.03 -23.29
CA ARG A 478 3.37 8.85 -23.88
C ARG A 478 3.62 8.52 -25.36
N LEU A 479 3.38 7.27 -25.76
CA LEU A 479 3.54 6.82 -27.14
C LEU A 479 2.26 6.98 -27.98
N GLY A 480 1.17 7.50 -27.41
CA GLY A 480 -0.11 7.69 -28.11
C GLY A 480 -0.83 6.37 -28.42
N LEU A 481 -0.62 5.33 -27.61
CA LEU A 481 -1.24 4.01 -27.76
C LEU A 481 -2.57 3.97 -26.99
N ALA A 482 -3.50 3.11 -27.42
CA ALA A 482 -4.84 3.01 -26.83
C ALA A 482 -4.85 2.31 -25.44
N GLY A 483 -3.86 1.47 -25.17
CA GLY A 483 -3.85 0.62 -23.98
C GLY A 483 -2.58 -0.22 -23.81
N ILE A 484 -2.63 -1.10 -22.82
CA ILE A 484 -1.61 -2.13 -22.56
C ILE A 484 -2.29 -3.48 -22.77
N ALA A 485 -1.64 -4.40 -23.48
CA ALA A 485 -2.13 -5.75 -23.67
C ALA A 485 -1.09 -6.79 -23.26
N PHE A 486 -1.53 -7.93 -22.76
CA PHE A 486 -0.67 -9.09 -22.54
C PHE A 486 -1.49 -10.39 -22.58
N ARG A 487 -0.81 -11.53 -22.73
CA ARG A 487 -1.44 -12.86 -22.72
C ARG A 487 -1.05 -13.61 -21.45
N PRO A 488 -1.85 -13.62 -20.37
CA PRO A 488 -1.54 -14.37 -19.15
C PRO A 488 -1.40 -15.87 -19.42
N ALA A 489 -0.19 -16.39 -19.23
CA ALA A 489 0.10 -17.81 -19.35
C ALA A 489 -0.53 -18.66 -18.24
N TRP A 490 -0.92 -18.04 -17.11
CA TRP A 490 -1.46 -18.72 -15.93
C TRP A 490 -2.64 -17.98 -15.31
N LEU A 491 -3.48 -18.73 -14.59
CA LEU A 491 -4.65 -18.21 -13.86
C LEU A 491 -4.27 -17.08 -12.88
N HIS A 492 -3.26 -17.27 -12.04
CA HIS A 492 -2.85 -16.27 -11.05
C HIS A 492 -2.43 -14.94 -11.69
N THR A 493 -1.85 -14.97 -12.90
CA THR A 493 -1.46 -13.76 -13.63
C THR A 493 -2.69 -13.00 -14.14
N ALA A 494 -3.68 -13.71 -14.70
CA ALA A 494 -4.96 -13.12 -15.08
C ALA A 494 -5.73 -12.59 -13.86
N TYR A 495 -5.72 -13.36 -12.76
CA TYR A 495 -6.33 -12.96 -11.48
C TYR A 495 -5.73 -11.66 -10.97
N ALA A 496 -4.40 -11.53 -10.93
CA ALA A 496 -3.74 -10.31 -10.48
C ALA A 496 -4.15 -9.07 -11.32
N ALA A 497 -4.38 -9.24 -12.63
CA ALA A 497 -4.76 -8.17 -13.54
C ALA A 497 -6.28 -7.85 -13.57
N ARG A 498 -7.13 -8.72 -13.01
CA ARG A 498 -8.59 -8.73 -13.20
C ARG A 498 -9.36 -7.44 -12.88
N TYR A 499 -8.81 -6.55 -12.06
CA TYR A 499 -9.47 -5.29 -11.71
C TYR A 499 -9.22 -4.19 -12.73
N ALA A 500 -8.11 -4.27 -13.46
CA ALA A 500 -7.75 -3.29 -14.48
C ALA A 500 -7.97 -3.84 -15.89
N MET A 501 -7.79 -5.14 -16.09
CA MET A 501 -7.75 -5.75 -17.42
C MET A 501 -8.91 -6.71 -17.64
N ARG A 502 -9.36 -6.79 -18.89
CA ARG A 502 -10.40 -7.71 -19.37
C ARG A 502 -9.86 -8.49 -20.55
N PHE A 503 -10.28 -9.75 -20.72
CA PHE A 503 -10.04 -10.48 -21.96
C PHE A 503 -10.74 -9.78 -23.13
N VAL A 504 -10.09 -9.74 -24.29
CA VAL A 504 -10.67 -9.17 -25.52
C VAL A 504 -11.88 -9.99 -25.96
N ASP A 505 -11.78 -11.32 -25.93
CA ASP A 505 -12.88 -12.21 -26.26
C ASP A 505 -13.94 -12.22 -25.14
N PRO A 506 -15.20 -11.81 -25.42
CA PRO A 506 -16.27 -11.78 -24.43
C PRO A 506 -16.57 -13.15 -23.82
N GLY A 507 -16.52 -14.21 -24.63
CA GLY A 507 -16.75 -15.58 -24.18
C GLY A 507 -15.69 -16.02 -23.17
N ARG A 508 -14.43 -15.67 -23.41
CA ARG A 508 -13.30 -15.95 -22.53
C ARG A 508 -13.38 -15.15 -21.25
N GLN A 509 -13.75 -13.86 -21.34
CA GLN A 509 -13.98 -13.02 -20.17
C GLN A 509 -15.11 -13.61 -19.28
N GLY A 510 -16.22 -14.06 -19.88
CA GLY A 510 -17.31 -14.70 -19.16
C GLY A 510 -16.90 -16.01 -18.48
N ARG A 511 -16.17 -16.90 -19.18
CA ARG A 511 -15.61 -18.13 -18.57
C ARG A 511 -14.64 -17.84 -17.43
N PHE A 512 -13.80 -16.81 -17.57
CA PHE A 512 -12.91 -16.39 -16.50
C PHE A 512 -13.68 -15.91 -15.27
N GLU A 513 -14.73 -15.10 -15.43
CA GLU A 513 -15.60 -14.68 -14.33
C GLU A 513 -16.31 -15.86 -13.65
N ALA A 514 -16.78 -16.83 -14.43
CA ALA A 514 -17.38 -18.06 -13.89
C ALA A 514 -16.37 -18.88 -13.09
N LEU A 515 -15.14 -19.03 -13.57
CA LEU A 515 -14.06 -19.71 -12.85
C LEU A 515 -13.78 -19.03 -11.50
N LEU A 516 -13.75 -17.70 -11.45
CA LEU A 516 -13.55 -16.96 -10.19
C LEU A 516 -14.73 -17.10 -9.24
N ARG A 517 -15.96 -17.10 -9.77
CA ARG A 517 -17.20 -17.33 -9.00
C ARG A 517 -17.19 -18.71 -8.37
N ASP A 518 -16.91 -19.74 -9.15
CA ASP A 518 -17.06 -21.14 -8.73
C ASP A 518 -15.92 -21.61 -7.83
N LEU A 519 -14.71 -21.04 -7.98
CA LEU A 519 -13.54 -21.32 -7.13
C LEU A 519 -13.30 -20.24 -6.06
N ALA A 520 -14.29 -19.40 -5.75
CA ALA A 520 -14.13 -18.26 -4.83
C ALA A 520 -13.66 -18.66 -3.42
N SER A 521 -14.01 -19.86 -2.96
CA SER A 521 -13.61 -20.41 -1.66
C SER A 521 -12.26 -21.11 -1.67
N VAL A 522 -11.67 -21.35 -2.85
CA VAL A 522 -10.39 -22.05 -3.00
C VAL A 522 -9.26 -21.02 -2.98
N PRO A 523 -8.22 -21.20 -2.16
CA PRO A 523 -7.05 -20.32 -2.19
C PRO A 523 -6.47 -20.18 -3.60
N LEU A 524 -6.12 -18.96 -4.02
CA LEU A 524 -5.67 -18.67 -5.39
C LEU A 524 -4.55 -19.60 -5.87
N LYS A 525 -3.61 -19.93 -4.97
CA LYS A 525 -2.52 -20.88 -5.23
C LYS A 525 -3.07 -22.25 -5.62
N GLU A 526 -3.98 -22.79 -4.82
CA GLU A 526 -4.58 -24.11 -5.03
C GLU A 526 -5.40 -24.13 -6.31
N ALA A 527 -6.21 -23.10 -6.56
CA ALA A 527 -6.94 -22.94 -7.82
C ALA A 527 -5.99 -22.90 -9.03
N THR A 528 -4.89 -22.15 -8.92
CA THR A 528 -3.88 -22.04 -9.98
C THR A 528 -3.20 -23.38 -10.27
N LEU A 529 -2.80 -24.11 -9.21
CA LEU A 529 -2.19 -25.43 -9.35
C LEU A 529 -3.19 -26.43 -9.93
N ALA A 530 -4.43 -26.42 -9.45
CA ALA A 530 -5.47 -27.31 -9.95
C ALA A 530 -5.75 -27.10 -11.43
N VAL A 531 -5.83 -25.86 -11.89
CA VAL A 531 -5.98 -25.55 -13.32
C VAL A 531 -4.74 -26.00 -14.11
N ALA A 532 -3.54 -25.77 -13.59
CA ALA A 532 -2.29 -26.17 -14.25
C ALA A 532 -2.12 -27.70 -14.35
N GLU A 533 -2.63 -28.44 -13.36
CA GLU A 533 -2.56 -29.90 -13.25
C GLU A 533 -3.76 -30.61 -13.91
N GLY A 534 -4.69 -29.87 -14.53
CA GLY A 534 -5.89 -30.44 -15.16
C GLY A 534 -6.91 -31.02 -14.17
N ARG A 535 -6.88 -30.58 -12.90
CA ARG A 535 -7.81 -30.98 -11.83
C ARG A 535 -9.07 -30.13 -11.76
N VAL A 536 -9.38 -29.38 -12.82
CA VAL A 536 -10.60 -28.58 -12.93
C VAL A 536 -11.40 -29.06 -14.12
N ARG A 537 -12.73 -29.11 -13.97
CA ARG A 537 -13.65 -29.38 -15.07
C ARG A 537 -14.46 -28.15 -15.43
N LEU A 538 -14.80 -28.01 -16.70
CA LEU A 538 -15.76 -27.03 -17.23
C LEU A 538 -16.95 -27.83 -17.79
N ASN A 539 -18.13 -27.64 -17.20
CA ASN A 539 -19.36 -28.30 -17.61
C ASN A 539 -19.23 -29.85 -17.70
N GLY A 540 -18.48 -30.44 -16.77
CA GLY A 540 -18.25 -31.89 -16.69
C GLY A 540 -17.05 -32.40 -17.50
N GLU A 541 -16.48 -31.59 -18.39
CA GLU A 541 -15.32 -31.96 -19.22
C GLU A 541 -14.00 -31.46 -18.62
N PRO A 542 -12.87 -32.16 -18.82
CA PRO A 542 -11.55 -31.68 -18.37
C PRO A 542 -11.24 -30.29 -18.92
N TYR A 543 -10.78 -29.38 -18.05
CA TYR A 543 -10.44 -28.01 -18.41
C TYR A 543 -8.93 -27.78 -18.31
N THR A 544 -8.39 -27.04 -19.29
CA THR A 544 -7.02 -26.52 -19.28
C THR A 544 -7.07 -25.01 -19.44
N TRP A 545 -6.12 -24.30 -18.82
CA TRP A 545 -6.05 -22.84 -18.92
C TRP A 545 -6.00 -22.36 -20.38
N GLU A 546 -7.04 -21.64 -20.80
CA GLU A 546 -7.07 -21.00 -22.12
C GLU A 546 -6.41 -19.61 -22.01
N ALA A 547 -5.10 -19.52 -22.25
CA ALA A 547 -4.45 -18.21 -22.31
C ALA A 547 -5.04 -17.39 -23.47
N ASP A 548 -5.35 -16.12 -23.25
CA ASP A 548 -5.79 -15.21 -24.31
C ASP A 548 -5.43 -13.76 -23.99
N GLU A 549 -5.59 -12.84 -24.93
CA GLU A 549 -5.19 -11.43 -24.76
C GLU A 549 -6.11 -10.70 -23.77
N MET A 550 -5.51 -10.13 -22.73
CA MET A 550 -6.15 -9.19 -21.81
C MET A 550 -5.66 -7.77 -22.08
N VAL A 551 -6.56 -6.79 -22.03
CA VAL A 551 -6.24 -5.38 -22.30
C VAL A 551 -6.68 -4.49 -21.15
N TYR A 552 -5.81 -3.53 -20.81
CA TYR A 552 -6.11 -2.33 -20.05
C TYR A 552 -6.23 -1.16 -21.03
N TRP A 553 -7.44 -0.63 -21.19
CA TRP A 553 -7.68 0.53 -22.04
C TRP A 553 -7.46 1.83 -21.26
N LEU A 554 -6.74 2.79 -21.85
CA LEU A 554 -6.50 4.10 -21.21
C LEU A 554 -7.76 4.97 -21.22
N ALA A 555 -8.63 4.77 -22.21
CA ALA A 555 -9.95 5.36 -22.30
C ALA A 555 -11.01 4.26 -22.11
N PRO A 556 -12.26 4.62 -21.70
CA PRO A 556 -13.36 3.66 -21.70
C PRO A 556 -13.49 2.98 -23.07
N HIS A 557 -13.62 1.67 -23.05
CA HIS A 557 -13.78 0.84 -24.23
C HIS A 557 -15.02 -0.03 -24.04
N ASP A 558 -15.86 -0.10 -25.07
CA ASP A 558 -17.09 -0.88 -25.02
C ASP A 558 -16.75 -2.37 -24.93
N ALA A 559 -17.35 -3.05 -23.95
CA ALA A 559 -17.30 -4.50 -23.83
C ALA A 559 -18.71 -5.05 -24.07
N ASP A 560 -18.81 -6.19 -24.74
CA ASP A 560 -20.09 -6.88 -24.92
C ASP A 560 -20.53 -7.55 -23.61
N ALA A 561 -21.07 -6.73 -22.70
CA ALA A 561 -21.52 -7.18 -21.39
C ALA A 561 -22.60 -8.26 -21.47
N GLY A 562 -23.40 -8.28 -22.55
CA GLY A 562 -24.40 -9.32 -22.80
C GLY A 562 -23.74 -10.67 -23.07
N ALA A 563 -22.81 -10.71 -24.02
CA ALA A 563 -22.07 -11.93 -24.35
C ALA A 563 -21.22 -12.44 -23.17
N ILE A 564 -20.61 -11.53 -22.39
CA ILE A 564 -19.86 -11.89 -21.17
C ILE A 564 -20.79 -12.57 -20.16
N ALA A 565 -21.95 -11.98 -19.88
CA ALA A 565 -22.90 -12.53 -18.92
C ALA A 565 -23.45 -13.89 -19.38
N GLU A 566 -23.81 -14.01 -20.65
CA GLU A 566 -24.28 -15.28 -21.24
C GLU A 566 -23.22 -16.39 -21.10
N ALA A 567 -21.97 -16.10 -21.47
CA ALA A 567 -20.87 -17.07 -21.37
C ALA A 567 -20.55 -17.44 -19.91
N ARG A 568 -20.63 -16.49 -18.99
CA ARG A 568 -20.43 -16.72 -17.55
C ARG A 568 -21.52 -17.61 -16.96
N ASP A 569 -22.77 -17.38 -17.35
CA ASP A 569 -23.92 -18.09 -16.79
C ASP A 569 -24.04 -19.51 -17.41
N ALA A 570 -23.53 -19.70 -18.63
CA ALA A 570 -23.43 -21.00 -19.30
C ALA A 570 -22.22 -21.86 -18.83
N ALA A 571 -21.27 -21.28 -18.11
CA ALA A 571 -20.07 -21.97 -17.64
C ALA A 571 -20.18 -22.33 -16.16
N LYS A 572 -19.86 -23.58 -15.83
CA LYS A 572 -19.72 -24.07 -14.45
C LYS A 572 -18.41 -24.82 -14.28
N PHE A 573 -17.60 -24.37 -13.33
CA PHE A 573 -16.33 -24.99 -12.98
C PHE A 573 -16.43 -25.83 -11.71
N GLU A 574 -15.76 -26.98 -11.72
CA GLU A 574 -15.73 -27.90 -10.59
C GLU A 574 -14.28 -28.34 -10.33
N LEU A 575 -13.84 -28.22 -9.07
CA LEU A 575 -12.55 -28.73 -8.62
C LEU A 575 -12.66 -30.23 -8.36
N LEU A 576 -11.76 -31.00 -8.95
CA LEU A 576 -11.65 -32.43 -8.67
C LEU A 576 -10.91 -32.66 -7.33
N PRO A 577 -11.32 -33.66 -6.55
CA PRO A 577 -10.70 -34.00 -5.28
C PRO A 577 -9.23 -34.41 -5.40
#